data_AF-A0A7J7YYK8-F1
#
_entry.id   AF-A0A7J7YYK8-F1
#
_cell.length_a   1.000
_cell.length_b   1.000
_cell.length_c   1.000
_cell.angle_alpha   90.00
_cell.angle_beta   90.00
_cell.angle_gamma   90.00
#
_symmetry.space_group_name_H-M   'P 1'
#
loop_
_entity.id
_entity.type
_entity.pdbx_description
1 polymer ?
#
loop_
_entity_poly.entity_id
_entity_poly.type
_entity_poly.pdbx_seq_one_letter_code
_entity_poly.pdbx_strand_id
1 'polypeptide(L)' 'MDLSSPEQDPEMKEEYSSVYVGREEDIKKSERMTAVVHDREVVIFYHKGEYHAMDIRCYHSGGPLHLGEIEQ' A
#
# COMPACT_ATOMS: atom_id res chain seq x y z
N MET A 1 -0.84 -23.80 -23.89
CA MET A 1 -0.15 -22.53 -23.59
C MET A 1 0.59 -22.79 -22.30
N ASP A 2 1.91 -22.78 -22.37
CA ASP A 2 2.79 -23.16 -21.27
C ASP A 2 2.60 -22.18 -20.10
N LEU A 3 2.16 -22.68 -18.96
CA LEU A 3 2.08 -21.92 -17.70
C LEU A 3 3.49 -21.87 -17.15
N SER A 4 4.33 -21.00 -17.70
CA SER A 4 5.63 -20.73 -17.15
C SER A 4 5.42 -20.06 -15.78
N SER A 5 5.74 -20.78 -14.71
CA SER A 5 5.68 -20.29 -13.33
C SER A 5 6.44 -18.96 -13.21
N PRO A 6 5.90 -17.92 -12.56
CA PRO A 6 6.53 -16.59 -12.48
C PRO A 6 7.82 -16.53 -11.64
N GLU A 7 8.36 -17.67 -11.22
CA GLU A 7 9.34 -17.75 -10.12
C GLU A 7 10.79 -17.51 -10.56
N GLN A 8 11.06 -17.10 -11.80
CA GLN A 8 12.42 -17.04 -12.36
C GLN A 8 12.77 -15.77 -13.16
N ASP A 9 12.06 -14.65 -12.96
CA ASP A 9 12.50 -13.35 -13.48
C ASP A 9 13.08 -12.49 -12.33
N PRO A 10 14.39 -12.14 -12.36
CA PRO A 10 15.00 -11.30 -11.33
C PRO A 10 14.40 -9.88 -11.26
N GLU A 11 13.87 -9.33 -12.36
CA GLU A 11 13.21 -8.01 -12.36
C GLU A 11 11.86 -8.06 -11.65
N MET A 12 11.11 -9.16 -11.83
CA MET A 12 9.85 -9.37 -11.11
C MET A 12 10.08 -9.49 -9.61
N LYS A 13 11.21 -10.07 -9.19
CA LYS A 13 11.52 -10.28 -7.76
C LYS A 13 11.73 -8.98 -6.99
N GLU A 14 12.26 -7.95 -7.65
CA GLU A 14 12.48 -6.62 -7.07
C GLU A 14 11.15 -5.86 -6.92
N GLU A 15 10.25 -5.94 -7.92
CA GLU A 15 8.95 -5.24 -7.94
C GLU A 15 7.95 -5.73 -6.88
N TYR A 16 8.09 -6.98 -6.41
CA TYR A 16 7.24 -7.55 -5.35
C TYR A 16 7.96 -7.71 -4.00
N SER A 17 9.13 -7.07 -3.84
CA SER A 17 9.86 -7.09 -2.57
C SER A 17 9.21 -6.18 -1.53
N SER A 18 9.36 -6.52 -0.25
CA SER A 18 8.82 -5.71 0.86
C SER A 18 9.58 -4.40 1.02
N VAL A 19 8.86 -3.29 1.14
CA VAL A 19 9.42 -1.96 1.40
C VAL A 19 9.11 -1.52 2.83
N TYR A 20 10.11 -0.99 3.54
CA TYR A 20 9.90 -0.38 4.84
C TYR A 20 9.22 1.00 4.67
N VAL A 21 7.98 1.13 5.18
CA VAL A 21 7.15 2.34 5.00
C VAL A 21 7.09 3.27 6.21
N GLY A 22 7.56 2.82 7.39
CA GLY A 22 7.56 3.64 8.60
C GLY A 22 7.54 2.83 9.89
N ARG A 23 7.41 3.53 11.03
CA ARG A 23 7.32 2.88 12.35
C ARG A 23 5.88 2.63 12.74
N GLU A 24 5.70 1.55 13.50
CA GLU A 24 4.39 1.15 14.02
C GLU A 24 3.79 2.21 14.97
N GLU A 25 4.63 2.84 15.79
CA GLU A 25 4.21 3.89 16.74
C GLU A 25 3.60 5.11 16.04
N ASP A 26 4.12 5.48 14.87
CA ASP A 26 3.69 6.66 14.13
C ASP A 26 2.32 6.46 13.49
N ILE A 27 2.08 5.30 12.87
CA ILE A 27 0.78 4.99 12.26
C ILE A 27 -0.30 4.72 13.30
N LYS A 28 0.02 4.08 14.43
CA LYS A 28 -0.95 3.89 15.52
C LYS A 28 -1.42 5.23 16.10
N LYS A 29 -0.55 6.25 16.08
CA LYS A 29 -0.86 7.60 16.55
C LYS A 29 -1.64 8.43 15.52
N SER A 30 -1.31 8.29 14.25
CA SER A 30 -1.89 9.06 13.13
C SER A 30 -3.15 8.40 12.52
N GLU A 31 -3.34 7.11 12.78
CA GLU A 31 -4.33 6.21 12.14
C GLU A 31 -4.17 6.06 10.61
N ARG A 32 -3.30 6.85 9.97
CA ARG A 32 -2.94 6.74 8.56
C ARG A 32 -1.55 7.27 8.27
N MET A 33 -0.93 6.79 7.20
CA MET A 33 0.28 7.36 6.59
C MET A 33 0.30 7.12 5.08
N THR A 34 1.19 7.81 4.36
CA THR A 34 1.39 7.63 2.91
C THR A 34 2.83 7.24 2.64
N ALA A 35 3.06 6.41 1.62
CA ALA A 35 4.39 5.99 1.21
C ALA A 35 4.46 5.81 -0.32
N VAL A 36 5.68 5.76 -0.85
CA VAL A 36 5.93 5.32 -2.23
C VAL A 36 6.57 3.94 -2.17
N VAL A 37 5.94 2.96 -2.83
CA VAL A 37 6.38 1.56 -2.88
C VAL A 37 6.51 1.20 -4.35
N HIS A 38 7.74 0.95 -4.82
CA HIS A 38 8.03 0.60 -6.23
C HIS A 38 7.33 1.55 -7.22
N ASP A 39 7.56 2.86 -7.04
CA ASP A 39 6.96 3.96 -7.82
C ASP A 39 5.43 4.11 -7.72
N ARG A 40 4.77 3.42 -6.79
CA ARG A 40 3.33 3.58 -6.51
C ARG A 40 3.10 4.34 -5.21
N GLU A 41 2.33 5.43 -5.29
CA GLU A 41 1.85 6.15 -4.11
C GLU A 41 0.72 5.35 -3.43
N VAL A 42 0.94 4.94 -2.19
CA VAL A 42 -0.02 4.18 -1.39
C VAL A 42 -0.40 4.93 -0.12
N VAL A 43 -1.60 4.68 0.37
CA VAL A 43 -2.05 5.05 1.71
C VAL A 43 -2.17 3.79 2.56
N ILE A 44 -1.66 3.85 3.79
CA ILE A 44 -1.81 2.81 4.80
C ILE A 44 -2.71 3.36 5.91
N PHE A 45 -3.80 2.67 6.20
CA PHE A 45 -4.69 2.94 7.33
C PHE A 45 -4.43 1.94 8.46
N TYR A 46 -4.55 2.41 9.70
CA TYR A 46 -4.65 1.57 10.88
C TYR A 46 -6.01 1.75 11.52
N HIS A 47 -6.81 0.70 11.52
CA HIS A 47 -8.18 0.75 12.02
C HIS A 47 -8.51 -0.56 12.72
N LYS A 48 -9.14 -0.49 13.91
CA LYS A 48 -9.57 -1.66 14.71
C LYS A 48 -8.47 -2.72 14.94
N GLY A 49 -7.20 -2.30 15.02
CA GLY A 49 -6.07 -3.20 15.25
C GLY A 49 -5.44 -3.79 13.99
N GLU A 50 -5.98 -3.48 12.82
CA GLU A 50 -5.53 -4.00 11.53
C GLU A 50 -4.92 -2.91 10.64
N TYR A 51 -4.05 -3.32 9.71
CA TYR A 51 -3.41 -2.45 8.72
C TYR A 51 -3.99 -2.71 7.34
N HIS A 52 -4.33 -1.64 6.62
CA HIS A 52 -4.86 -1.72 5.26
C HIS A 52 -4.05 -0.81 4.34
N ALA A 53 -3.36 -1.38 3.36
CA ALA A 53 -2.63 -0.64 2.34
C ALA A 53 -3.38 -0.68 1.00
N MET A 54 -3.50 0.48 0.35
CA MET A 54 -4.14 0.61 -0.97
C MET A 54 -3.57 1.81 -1.73
N ASP A 55 -3.85 1.91 -3.03
CA ASP A 55 -3.46 3.08 -3.83
C ASP A 55 -3.99 4.37 -3.21
N ILE A 56 -3.23 5.47 -3.29
CA ILE A 56 -3.64 6.75 -2.70
C ILE A 56 -4.80 7.41 -3.46
N ARG A 57 -5.05 7.00 -4.71
CA ARG A 57 -6.02 7.60 -5.63
C ARG A 57 -7.26 6.72 -5.74
N CYS A 58 -8.44 7.33 -5.58
CA CYS A 58 -9.71 6.64 -5.77
C CYS A 58 -9.88 6.20 -7.22
N TYR A 59 -10.26 4.94 -7.44
CA TYR A 59 -10.48 4.38 -8.78
C TYR A 59 -11.59 5.06 -9.59
N HIS A 60 -12.50 5.80 -8.96
CA HIS A 60 -13.59 6.48 -9.67
C HIS A 60 -13.09 7.67 -10.51
N SER A 61 -12.30 8.57 -9.91
CA SER A 61 -11.86 9.81 -10.58
C SER A 61 -10.54 10.37 -10.04
N GLY A 62 -9.74 9.55 -9.36
CA GLY A 62 -8.42 9.96 -8.85
C GLY A 62 -8.44 10.83 -7.58
N GLY A 63 -9.57 10.86 -6.85
CA GLY A 63 -9.69 11.60 -5.59
C GLY A 63 -8.70 11.13 -4.51
N PRO A 64 -8.26 12.01 -3.59
CA PRO A 64 -7.25 11.69 -2.59
C PRO A 64 -7.83 10.85 -1.43
N LEU A 65 -7.61 9.53 -1.43
CA LEU A 65 -8.15 8.63 -0.40
C LEU A 65 -7.57 8.90 0.99
N HIS A 66 -6.31 9.35 1.08
CA HIS A 66 -5.68 9.70 2.35
C HIS A 66 -6.34 10.89 3.08
N LEU A 67 -7.26 11.63 2.44
CA LEU A 67 -8.05 12.70 3.05
C LEU A 67 -9.49 12.26 3.40
N GLY A 68 -9.89 11.05 3.02
CA GLY A 68 -11.22 10.52 3.31
C GLY A 68 -11.41 10.14 4.78
N GLU A 69 -12.66 10.01 5.22
CA GLU A 69 -13.01 9.51 6.54
C GLU A 69 -13.16 7.97 6.51
N ILE A 70 -12.89 7.32 7.65
CA ILE A 70 -13.10 5.88 7.81
C ILE A 70 -14.40 5.69 8.61
N GLU A 71 -15.39 5.05 7.99
CA GLU A 71 -16.71 4.77 8.59
C GLU A 71 -16.85 3.30 9.02
N GLN A 72 -17.88 3.00 9.84
CA GLN A 72 -18.09 1.70 10.50
C GLN A 72 -18.87 0.68 9.68
#